data_AF-A0AAD4SP31-F1
#
_entry.id   AF-A0AAD4SP31-F1
#
_cell.length_a   1.000
_cell.length_b   1.000
_cell.length_c   1.000
_cell.angle_alpha   90.00
_cell.angle_beta   90.00
_cell.angle_gamma   90.00
#
_symmetry.space_group_name_H-M   'P 1'
#
loop_
_entity.id
_entity.type
_entity.pdbx_description
1 polymer ?
#
loop_
_entity_poly.entity_id
_entity_poly.type
_entity_poly.pdbx_seq_one_letter_code
_entity_poly.pdbx_strand_id
1 'polypeptide(L)' 'FAKQGCRVEALGVFRWMLTAGVRPDGVTFLGVLCACSHTGMVKKGRHYFDYMVLSCEIQPITVDLLRVTE' A
#
# COMPACT_ATOMS: atom_id res chain seq x y z
N PHE A 1 16.82 18.51 2.32
CA PHE A 1 15.50 18.22 2.91
C PHE A 1 15.08 16.82 2.52
N ALA A 2 15.40 15.83 3.38
CA ALA A 2 15.15 14.42 3.09
C ALA A 2 13.68 14.09 3.35
N LYS A 3 12.94 13.68 2.32
CA LYS A 3 11.58 13.15 2.43
C LYS A 3 11.60 11.75 3.08
N GLN A 4 11.86 11.70 4.39
CA GLN A 4 11.54 10.55 5.24
C GLN A 4 10.05 10.55 5.65
N GLY A 5 9.27 11.57 5.27
CA GLY A 5 7.84 11.72 5.60
C GLY A 5 6.85 10.90 4.76
N CYS A 6 7.30 10.34 3.63
CA CYS A 6 6.39 9.75 2.62
C CYS A 6 5.68 8.46 3.09
N ARG A 7 6.24 7.72 4.06
CA ARG A 7 5.72 6.39 4.47
C ARG A 7 4.50 6.48 5.39
N VAL A 8 4.52 7.41 6.34
CA VAL A 8 3.40 7.64 7.27
C VAL A 8 2.25 8.32 6.53
N GLU A 9 2.57 9.19 5.56
CA GLU A 9 1.58 9.83 4.70
C GLU A 9 0.80 8.84 3.85
N ALA A 10 1.43 7.80 3.27
CA ALA A 10 0.72 6.82 2.43
C ALA A 10 -0.41 6.07 3.18
N LEU A 11 -0.16 5.64 4.43
CA LEU A 11 -1.18 5.02 5.28
C LEU A 11 -2.26 6.03 5.71
N GLY A 12 -1.87 7.29 5.95
CA GLY A 12 -2.80 8.37 6.28
C GLY A 12 -3.74 8.69 5.12
N VAL A 13 -3.20 8.85 3.91
CA VAL A 13 -3.96 9.09 2.68
C VAL A 13 -4.86 7.92 2.36
N PHE A 14 -4.36 6.68 2.48
CA PHE A 14 -5.19 5.49 2.28
C PHE A 14 -6.38 5.45 3.24
N ARG A 15 -6.16 5.73 4.52
CA ARG A 15 -7.23 5.78 5.52
C ARG A 15 -8.24 6.90 5.24
N TRP A 16 -7.77 8.06 4.79
CA TRP A 16 -8.62 9.15 4.35
C TRP A 16 -9.47 8.74 3.15
N MET A 17 -8.90 8.06 2.14
CA MET A 17 -9.64 7.58 0.97
C MET A 17 -10.77 6.64 1.38
N LEU A 18 -10.49 5.66 2.26
CA LEU A 18 -11.52 4.77 2.80
C LEU A 18 -12.63 5.52 3.55
N THR A 19 -12.27 6.53 4.35
CA THR A 19 -13.24 7.32 5.13
C THR A 19 -14.09 8.24 4.24
N ALA A 20 -13.48 8.78 3.19
CA ALA A 20 -14.14 9.65 2.20
C ALA A 20 -14.95 8.85 1.16
N GLY A 21 -14.95 7.51 1.21
CA GLY A 21 -15.59 6.66 0.20
C GLY A 21 -14.88 6.70 -1.16
N VAL A 22 -13.66 7.22 -1.22
CA VAL A 22 -12.84 7.27 -2.43
C VAL A 22 -12.20 5.90 -2.62
N ARG A 23 -12.45 5.27 -3.77
CA ARG A 23 -11.91 3.94 -4.06
C ARG A 23 -10.39 4.02 -4.26
N PRO A 24 -9.58 3.32 -3.46
CA PRO A 24 -8.14 3.23 -3.70
C PRO A 24 -7.83 2.51 -5.01
N ASP A 25 -6.74 2.90 -5.67
CA ASP A 25 -6.25 2.26 -6.90
C ASP A 25 -5.02 1.37 -6.63
N GLY A 26 -4.53 0.68 -7.67
CA GLY A 26 -3.38 -0.22 -7.55
C GLY A 26 -2.09 0.48 -7.10
N VAL A 27 -1.90 1.75 -7.46
CA VAL A 27 -0.75 2.56 -7.03
C VAL A 27 -0.84 2.86 -5.53
N THR A 28 -2.05 3.16 -5.05
CA THR A 28 -2.32 3.39 -3.63
C THR A 28 -2.03 2.15 -2.80
N PHE A 29 -2.52 0.98 -3.23
CA PHE A 29 -2.24 -0.29 -2.54
C PHE A 29 -0.75 -0.64 -2.58
N LEU A 30 -0.05 -0.39 -3.69
CA LEU A 30 1.39 -0.58 -3.78
C LEU A 30 2.13 0.26 -2.72
N GLY A 31 1.77 1.53 -2.56
CA GLY A 31 2.33 2.41 -1.54
C GLY A 31 2.11 1.88 -0.11
N VAL A 32 0.90 1.40 0.17
CA VAL A 32 0.54 0.81 1.47
C VAL A 32 1.31 -0.48 1.75
N LEU A 33 1.43 -1.37 0.75
CA LEU A 33 2.15 -2.64 0.86
C LEU A 33 3.66 -2.40 1.04
N CYS A 34 4.26 -1.47 0.30
CA CYS A 34 5.65 -1.06 0.49
C CYS A 34 5.89 -0.46 1.88
N ALA A 35 4.97 0.35 2.40
CA ALA A 35 5.05 0.85 3.78
C ALA A 35 4.96 -0.29 4.80
N CYS A 36 4.08 -1.27 4.60
CA CYS A 36 3.93 -2.43 5.47
C CYS A 36 5.17 -3.34 5.46
N SER A 37 5.81 -3.50 4.30
CA SER A 37 7.06 -4.26 4.13
C SER A 37 8.19 -3.64 4.96
N HIS A 38 8.42 -2.33 4.81
CA HIS A 38 9.48 -1.62 5.54
C HIS A 38 9.26 -1.49 7.05
N THR A 39 8.01 -1.55 7.52
CA THR A 39 7.67 -1.38 8.95
C THR A 39 7.46 -2.72 9.67
N GLY A 40 7.63 -3.85 8.97
CA GLY A 40 7.38 -5.19 9.52
C GLY A 40 5.90 -5.47 9.80
N MET A 41 4.98 -4.65 9.28
CA MET A 41 3.54 -4.78 9.51
C MET A 41 2.88 -5.82 8.58
N VAL A 42 3.43 -7.03 8.56
CA VAL A 42 3.03 -8.11 7.63
C VAL A 42 1.54 -8.44 7.72
N LYS A 43 0.97 -8.47 8.94
CA LYS A 43 -0.46 -8.76 9.14
C LYS A 43 -1.36 -7.70 8.48
N LYS A 44 -1.02 -6.41 8.61
CA LYS A 44 -1.77 -5.31 7.98
C LYS A 44 -1.57 -5.31 6.47
N GLY A 45 -0.34 -5.55 6.00
CA GLY A 45 -0.04 -5.68 4.58
C GLY A 45 -0.90 -6.77 3.92
N ARG A 46 -1.01 -7.95 4.55
CA ARG A 46 -1.88 -9.03 4.07
C ARG A 46 -3.34 -8.64 4.04
N HIS A 47 -3.85 -8.01 5.10
CA HIS A 47 -5.23 -7.55 5.14
C HIS A 47 -5.56 -6.56 4.00
N TYR A 48 -4.66 -5.61 3.71
CA TYR A 48 -4.86 -4.67 2.60
C TYR A 48 -4.70 -5.33 1.22
N PHE A 49 -3.82 -6.32 1.10
CA PHE A 49 -3.72 -7.13 -0.11
C PHE A 49 -5.01 -7.91 -0.38
N ASP A 50 -5.57 -8.56 0.63
CA ASP A 50 -6.83 -9.30 0.51
C ASP A 50 -7.99 -8.35 0.16
N TYR A 51 -8.04 -7.17 0.80
CA TYR A 51 -9.04 -6.15 0.47
C TYR A 51 -8.92 -5.64 -0.97
N MET A 52 -7.70 -5.45 -1.47
CA MET A 52 -7.44 -5.03 -2.86
C MET A 52 -8.02 -6.03 -3.87
N VAL A 53 -7.79 -7.33 -3.66
CA VAL A 53 -8.21 -8.38 -4.59
C VAL A 53 -9.70 -8.69 -4.46
N LEU A 54 -10.20 -8.78 -3.22
CA LEU A 54 -11.57 -9.23 -2.94
C LEU A 54 -12.61 -8.11 -3.02
N SER A 55 -12.24 -6.87 -2.68
CA SER A 55 -13.19 -5.74 -2.60
C SER A 55 -13.00 -4.70 -3.70
N CYS A 56 -11.80 -4.54 -4.25
CA CYS A 56 -11.54 -3.57 -5.32
C CYS A 56 -11.34 -4.22 -6.70
N GLU A 57 -11.27 -5.55 -6.80
CA GLU A 57 -10.97 -6.31 -8.03
C GLU A 57 -9.68 -5.83 -8.72
N ILE A 58 -8.75 -5.28 -7.94
CA ILE A 58 -7.47 -4.78 -8.45
C ILE A 58 -6.49 -5.93 -8.40
N GLN A 59 -5.94 -6.27 -9.57
CA GLN A 59 -4.84 -7.23 -9.61
C GLN A 59 -3.61 -6.62 -8.94
N PRO A 60 -2.93 -7.36 -8.05
CA PRO A 60 -1.64 -6.95 -7.57
C PRO A 60 -0.72 -6.79 -8.77
N ILE A 61 -0.27 -5.56 -9.02
CA ILE A 61 0.88 -5.36 -9.89
C ILE A 61 2.03 -6.02 -9.16
N THR A 62 2.36 -7.24 -9.56
CA THR A 62 3.42 -8.04 -8.99
C THR A 62 4.65 -7.16 -8.89
N VAL A 63 5.18 -7.06 -7.67
CA VAL A 63 6.38 -6.30 -7.35
C VAL A 63 7.59 -6.87 -8.12
N ASP A 64 7.78 -6.44 -9.37
CA ASP A 64 9.09 -6.51 -10.04
C ASP A 64 10.14 -5.66 -9.30
N LEU A 65 9.73 -4.92 -8.27
CA LEU A 65 10.57 -4.24 -7.29
C LEU A 65 11.45 -5.17 -6.42
N LEU A 66 11.30 -6.50 -6.48
CA LEU A 66 12.26 -7.44 -5.86
C LEU A 66 13.53 -7.67 -6.71
N ARG A 67 13.66 -7.04 -7.89
CA ARG A 67 14.94 -7.00 -8.65
C ARG A 67 15.82 -5.79 -8.35
N VAL A 68 15.46 -4.94 -7.38
CA VAL A 68 16.23 -3.73 -7.03
C VAL A 68 16.87 -3.85 -5.63
N THR A 69 17.22 -5.08 -5.24
CA THR A 69 18.12 -5.34 -4.09
C THR A 69 19.16 -6.40 -4.45
N GLU A 70 19.79 -6.25 -5.62
CA GLU A 70 21.14 -6.79 -5.88
C GLU A 70 22.18 -5.67 -5.67
#